data_AF-A0A562EPI0-F1
#
_entry.id   AF-A0A562EPI0-F1
#
_cell.length_a   1.000
_cell.length_b   1.000
_cell.length_c   1.000
_cell.angle_alpha   90.00
_cell.angle_beta   90.00
_cell.angle_gamma   90.00
#
_symmetry.space_group_name_H-M   'P 1'
#
loop_
_entity.id
_entity.type
_entity.pdbx_description
1 polymer ?
#
loop_
_entity_poly.entity_id
_entity_poly.type
_entity_poly.pdbx_seq_one_letter_code
_entity_poly.pdbx_strand_id
1 'polypeptide(L)'
;MLLILNLPLVGLWVKLLKIPLPWLYAGILVFATMGTIAANPSVVELLLLVAFGVLGFLMRRYDYPIAPAIVGLILGPMAELALRRSLQISQGDPMILFQHWSSATMIGIAIIALLAPYVFKGLARMGRDED
;
A
#
# COMPACT_ATOMS: atom_id res chain seq x y z
N MET A 1 19.56 -18.40 4.83
CA MET A 1 19.57 -17.53 6.03
C MET A 1 18.19 -17.00 6.43
N LEU A 2 17.35 -16.52 5.51
CA LEU A 2 15.99 -16.03 5.84
C LEU A 2 15.10 -17.06 6.57
N LEU A 3 15.19 -18.35 6.22
CA LEU A 3 14.45 -19.44 6.88
C LEU A 3 14.88 -19.65 8.34
N ILE A 4 16.19 -19.60 8.62
CA ILE A 4 16.75 -19.81 9.97
C ILE A 4 16.34 -18.69 10.92
N LEU A 5 16.22 -17.45 10.42
CA LEU A 5 15.76 -16.31 11.20
C LEU A 5 14.23 -16.28 11.35
N ASN A 6 13.46 -16.58 10.30
CA ASN A 6 11.99 -16.50 10.38
C ASN A 6 11.34 -17.62 11.19
N LEU A 7 11.81 -18.87 11.08
CA LEU A 7 11.20 -20.01 11.80
C LEU A 7 11.09 -19.78 13.33
N PRO A 8 12.15 -19.36 14.04
CA PRO A 8 12.06 -19.10 15.48
C PRO A 8 11.29 -17.82 15.79
N LEU A 9 11.39 -16.78 14.95
CA LEU A 9 10.72 -15.50 15.18
C LEU A 9 9.21 -15.57 14.97
N VAL A 10 8.71 -16.43 14.07
CA VAL A 10 7.26 -16.65 13.87
C VAL A 10 6.55 -16.98 15.18
N GLY A 11 7.17 -17.80 16.05
CA GLY A 11 6.62 -18.13 17.36
C GLY A 11 6.45 -16.91 18.28
N LEU A 12 7.32 -15.91 18.15
CA LEU A 12 7.23 -14.65 18.89
C LEU A 12 6.12 -13.74 18.31
N TRP A 13 6.05 -13.61 16.99
CA TRP A 13 5.02 -12.81 16.30
C TRP A 13 3.61 -13.31 16.58
N VAL A 14 3.41 -14.63 16.63
CA VAL A 14 2.12 -15.24 16.99
C VAL A 14 1.73 -14.95 18.44
N LYS A 15 2.69 -14.87 19.37
CA LYS A 15 2.41 -14.51 20.77
C LYS A 15 1.95 -13.06 20.90
N LEU A 16 2.48 -12.13 20.11
CA LEU A 16 2.02 -10.74 20.05
C LEU A 16 0.55 -10.64 19.60
N LEU A 17 0.13 -11.47 18.65
CA LEU A 17 -1.27 -11.52 18.20
C LEU A 17 -2.25 -12.07 19.25
N LYS A 18 -1.76 -12.73 20.31
CA LYS A 18 -2.59 -13.20 21.42
C LYS A 18 -2.92 -12.10 22.44
N ILE A 19 -2.26 -10.94 22.36
CA ILE A 19 -2.57 -9.81 23.25
C ILE A 19 -3.97 -9.29 22.91
N PRO A 20 -4.84 -9.05 23.91
CA PRO A 20 -6.16 -8.47 23.69
C PRO A 20 -6.06 -7.17 22.88
N LEU A 21 -6.88 -7.06 21.82
CA LEU A 21 -6.83 -5.99 20.83
C LEU A 21 -6.74 -4.56 21.42
N PRO A 22 -7.49 -4.18 22.48
CA PRO A 22 -7.40 -2.84 23.04
C PRO A 22 -5.99 -2.47 23.53
N TRP A 23 -5.30 -3.41 24.18
CA TRP A 23 -3.96 -3.20 24.70
C TRP A 23 -2.92 -3.14 23.58
N LEU A 24 -3.10 -3.96 22.54
CA LEU A 24 -2.26 -3.93 21.36
C LEU A 24 -2.33 -2.57 20.65
N TYR A 25 -3.54 -2.03 20.44
CA TYR A 25 -3.71 -0.73 19.80
C TYR A 25 -3.19 0.42 20.66
N ALA A 26 -3.38 0.36 21.98
CA ALA A 26 -2.80 1.35 22.89
C ALA A 26 -1.26 1.37 22.78
N GLY A 27 -0.62 0.20 22.76
CA GLY A 27 0.82 0.07 22.54
C GLY A 27 1.27 0.65 21.21
N ILE A 28 0.58 0.29 20.11
CA ILE A 28 0.88 0.81 18.77
C ILE A 28 0.79 2.34 18.73
N LEU A 29 -0.25 2.93 19.33
CA LEU A 29 -0.43 4.38 19.38
C LEU A 29 0.69 5.08 20.15
N VAL A 30 1.09 4.54 21.30
CA VAL A 30 2.20 5.09 22.10
C VAL A 30 3.51 5.03 21.29
N PHE A 31 3.84 3.88 20.71
CA PHE A 31 5.06 3.72 19.91
C PHE A 31 5.05 4.58 18.65
N ALA A 32 3.90 4.71 17.98
CA ALA A 32 3.79 5.56 16.79
C ALA A 32 3.99 7.04 17.15
N THR A 33 3.35 7.51 18.22
CA THR A 33 3.47 8.89 18.71
C THR A 33 4.90 9.21 19.15
N MET A 34 5.49 8.31 19.96
CA MET A 34 6.88 8.44 20.40
C MET A 34 7.85 8.37 19.21
N GLY A 35 7.58 7.51 18.24
CA GLY A 35 8.38 7.37 17.02
C GLY A 35 8.38 8.63 16.17
N THR A 36 7.23 9.27 15.97
CA THR A 36 7.17 10.57 15.25
C THR A 36 7.94 11.66 15.98
N ILE A 37 7.76 11.79 17.30
CA ILE A 37 8.47 12.82 18.09
C ILE A 37 9.98 12.56 18.09
N ALA A 38 10.40 11.29 18.13
CA ALA A 38 11.81 10.90 18.09
C ALA A 38 12.45 11.12 16.71
N ALA A 39 11.70 10.93 15.62
CA ALA A 39 12.20 11.15 14.26
C ALA A 39 12.35 12.63 13.94
N ASN A 40 11.28 13.41 14.15
CA ASN A 40 11.31 14.87 14.07
C ASN A 40 10.33 15.46 15.08
N PRO A 41 10.78 16.32 16.00
CA PRO A 41 9.90 17.01 16.93
C PRO A 41 9.14 18.14 16.21
N SER A 42 8.16 17.76 15.38
CA SER A 42 7.31 18.66 14.61
C SER A 42 5.84 18.44 14.96
N VAL A 43 5.14 19.53 15.30
CA VAL A 43 3.69 19.52 15.56
C VAL A 43 2.92 19.08 14.32
N VAL A 44 3.43 19.37 13.13
CA VAL A 44 2.80 18.98 11.86
C VAL A 44 2.82 17.47 11.67
N GLU A 45 3.94 16.80 11.97
CA GLU A 45 4.03 15.33 11.86
C GLU A 45 3.13 14.63 12.88
N LEU A 46 3.05 15.17 14.09
CA LEU A 46 2.12 14.68 15.12
C LEU A 46 0.66 14.82 14.67
N LEU A 47 0.31 15.96 14.07
CA LEU A 47 -1.04 16.23 13.56
C LEU A 47 -1.36 15.33 12.36
N LEU A 48 -0.39 15.09 11.47
CA LEU A 48 -0.51 14.11 10.38
C LEU A 48 -0.71 12.69 10.91
N LEU A 49 0.04 12.27 11.94
CA LEU A 49 -0.13 10.95 12.55
C LEU A 49 -1.56 10.76 13.07
N VAL A 50 -2.11 11.76 13.76
CA VAL A 50 -3.50 11.71 14.24
C VAL A 50 -4.48 11.71 13.07
N ALA A 51 -4.27 12.55 12.06
CA ALA A 51 -5.12 12.61 10.87
C ALA A 51 -5.14 11.27 10.11
N PHE A 52 -3.98 10.65 9.88
CA PHE A 52 -3.88 9.33 9.25
C PHE A 52 -4.44 8.22 10.14
N GLY A 53 -4.31 8.32 11.46
CA GLY A 53 -4.95 7.40 12.42
C GLY A 53 -6.48 7.45 12.32
N VAL A 54 -7.06 8.65 12.25
CA VAL A 54 -8.50 8.86 12.03
C VAL A 54 -8.92 8.35 10.66
N LEU A 55 -8.16 8.64 9.60
CA LEU A 55 -8.40 8.11 8.25
C LEU A 55 -8.40 6.57 8.23
N GLY A 56 -7.44 5.94 8.91
CA GLY A 56 -7.38 4.49 9.07
C GLY A 56 -8.59 3.92 9.81
N PHE A 57 -9.08 4.63 10.84
CA PHE A 57 -10.31 4.27 11.54
C PHE A 57 -11.53 4.36 10.63
N LEU A 58 -11.66 5.44 9.84
CA LEU A 58 -12.75 5.59 8.86
C LEU A 58 -12.69 4.48 7.80
N MET A 59 -11.51 4.20 7.24
CA MET A 59 -11.33 3.13 6.27
C MET A 59 -11.80 1.79 6.83
N ARG A 60 -11.45 1.49 8.09
CA ARG A 60 -11.93 0.28 8.78
C ARG A 60 -13.44 0.27 8.98
N ARG A 61 -14.05 1.43 9.27
CA ARG A 61 -15.49 1.55 9.49
C ARG A 61 -16.32 1.30 8.23
N TYR A 62 -15.76 1.62 7.06
CA TYR A 62 -16.38 1.41 5.74
C TYR A 62 -15.87 0.14 5.02
N ASP A 63 -15.16 -0.75 5.73
CA ASP A 63 -14.61 -1.99 5.18
C ASP A 63 -13.65 -1.79 3.98
N TYR A 64 -13.01 -0.62 3.89
CA TYR A 64 -11.95 -0.40 2.91
C TYR A 64 -10.67 -1.14 3.34
N PRO A 65 -10.00 -1.82 2.40
CA PRO A 65 -8.78 -2.54 2.71
C PRO A 65 -7.63 -1.55 2.93
N ILE A 66 -7.23 -1.39 4.20
CA ILE A 66 -6.19 -0.44 4.62
C ILE A 66 -4.83 -0.78 4.00
N ALA A 67 -4.49 -2.07 3.90
CA ALA A 67 -3.18 -2.51 3.41
C ALA A 67 -2.89 -2.05 1.96
N PRO A 68 -3.77 -2.29 0.96
CA PRO A 68 -3.62 -1.73 -0.39
C PRO A 68 -3.51 -0.20 -0.41
N ALA A 69 -4.26 0.51 0.44
CA ALA A 69 -4.22 1.97 0.48
C ALA A 69 -2.84 2.49 0.93
N ILE A 70 -2.27 1.89 1.98
CA ILE A 70 -0.91 2.23 2.45
C ILE A 70 0.14 1.89 1.38
N VAL A 71 0.01 0.73 0.72
CA VAL A 71 0.91 0.35 -0.37
C VAL A 71 0.86 1.36 -1.51
N GLY A 72 -0.34 1.79 -1.91
CA GLY A 72 -0.52 2.84 -2.92
C GLY A 72 0.09 4.17 -2.50
N LEU A 73 -0.08 4.58 -1.23
CA LEU A 73 0.49 5.81 -0.68
C LEU A 73 2.03 5.80 -0.72
N ILE A 74 2.67 4.67 -0.43
CA ILE A 74 4.13 4.54 -0.46
C ILE A 74 4.65 4.46 -1.91
N LEU A 75 3.97 3.69 -2.76
CA LEU A 75 4.40 3.47 -4.15
C LEU A 75 4.12 4.68 -5.06
N GLY A 76 3.09 5.47 -4.77
CA GLY A 76 2.69 6.63 -5.58
C GLY A 76 3.83 7.64 -5.79
N PRO A 77 4.47 8.17 -4.74
CA PRO A 77 5.61 9.06 -4.87
C PRO A 77 6.78 8.45 -5.64
N MET A 78 7.02 7.15 -5.47
CA MET A 78 8.08 6.44 -6.21
C MET A 78 7.74 6.35 -7.71
N ALA A 79 6.48 6.08 -8.04
CA ALA A 79 5.97 6.01 -9.41
C ALA A 79 6.03 7.40 -10.08
N GLU A 80 5.57 8.45 -9.40
CA GLU A 80 5.64 9.83 -9.87
C GLU A 80 7.09 10.27 -10.11
N LEU A 81 8.01 9.92 -9.20
CA LEU A 81 9.42 10.21 -9.35
C LEU A 81 10.04 9.48 -10.55
N ALA A 82 9.68 8.21 -10.77
CA ALA A 82 10.12 7.45 -11.93
C ALA A 82 9.58 8.04 -13.24
N LEU A 83 8.31 8.46 -13.27
CA LEU A 83 7.68 9.14 -14.40
C LEU A 83 8.35 10.48 -14.70
N ARG A 84 8.60 11.30 -13.67
CA ARG A 84 9.32 12.57 -13.84
C ARG A 84 10.72 12.37 -14.40
N ARG A 85 11.44 11.37 -13.90
CA ARG A 85 12.79 11.03 -14.39
C ARG A 85 12.75 10.58 -15.85
N SER A 86 11.81 9.73 -16.25
CA SER A 86 11.71 9.28 -17.65
C SER A 86 11.37 10.44 -18.60
N LEU A 87 10.45 11.32 -18.21
CA LEU A 87 10.11 12.51 -19.00
C LEU A 87 11.27 13.50 -19.10
N GLN A 88 12.04 13.68 -18.03
CA GLN A 88 13.25 14.52 -18.05
C GLN A 88 14.30 13.97 -19.03
N ILE A 89 14.51 12.65 -19.04
CA ILE A 89 15.44 12.00 -19.99
C ILE A 89 14.96 12.19 -21.43
N SER A 90 13.64 12.16 -21.66
CA SER A 90 13.02 12.36 -22.97
C SER A 90 12.83 13.82 -23.39
N GLN A 91 13.39 14.78 -22.65
CA GLN A 91 13.17 16.22 -22.88
C GLN A 91 11.68 16.63 -22.91
N GLY A 92 10.84 15.93 -22.16
CA GLY A 92 9.41 16.22 -22.03
C GLY A 92 8.50 15.51 -23.04
N ASP A 93 9.03 14.64 -23.92
CA ASP A 93 8.18 13.84 -24.81
C ASP A 93 7.56 12.63 -24.08
N PRO A 94 6.23 12.59 -23.87
CA PRO A 94 5.54 11.47 -23.22
C PRO A 94 5.50 10.21 -24.09
N MET A 95 5.83 10.31 -25.38
CA MET A 95 5.85 9.18 -26.29
C MET A 95 6.93 8.15 -25.92
N ILE A 96 7.93 8.52 -25.11
CA ILE A 96 8.98 7.61 -24.63
C ILE A 96 8.44 6.39 -23.86
N LEU A 97 7.27 6.55 -23.22
CA LEU A 97 6.60 5.48 -22.48
C LEU A 97 6.13 4.34 -23.40
N PHE A 98 5.88 4.65 -24.67
CA PHE A 98 5.42 3.71 -25.70
C PHE A 98 6.52 3.36 -26.73
N GLN A 99 7.53 4.21 -26.90
CA GLN A 99 8.65 3.95 -27.82
C GLN A 99 9.57 2.83 -27.33
N HIS A 100 9.73 2.66 -26.00
CA HIS A 100 10.51 1.56 -25.45
C HIS A 100 9.65 0.31 -25.25
N TRP A 101 10.00 -0.78 -25.95
CA TRP A 101 9.32 -2.08 -25.86
C TRP A 101 9.15 -2.59 -24.41
N SER A 102 10.16 -2.38 -23.56
CA SER A 102 10.12 -2.75 -22.14
C SER A 102 9.13 -1.92 -21.32
N SER A 103 8.98 -0.63 -21.61
CA SER A 103 7.99 0.24 -20.95
C SER A 103 6.58 -0.09 -21.43
N ALA A 104 6.39 -0.25 -22.74
CA ALA A 104 5.10 -0.59 -23.32
C ALA A 104 4.57 -1.93 -22.80
N THR A 105 5.43 -2.95 -22.68
CA THR A 105 5.07 -4.25 -22.09
C THR A 105 4.71 -4.16 -20.61
N MET A 106 5.47 -3.40 -19.81
CA MET A 106 5.14 -3.17 -18.39
C MET A 106 3.80 -2.45 -18.20
N ILE A 107 3.53 -1.41 -19.01
CA ILE A 107 2.25 -0.70 -18.99
C ILE A 107 1.11 -1.64 -19.42
N GLY A 108 1.32 -2.45 -20.46
CA GLY A 108 0.36 -3.47 -20.89
C GLY A 108 0.03 -4.47 -19.78
N ILE A 109 1.05 -5.01 -19.10
CA ILE A 109 0.87 -5.92 -17.96
C ILE A 109 0.13 -5.22 -16.82
N ALA A 110 0.45 -3.97 -16.51
CA ALA A 110 -0.22 -3.21 -15.46
C ALA A 110 -1.71 -2.98 -15.77
N ILE A 111 -2.04 -2.64 -17.01
CA ILE A 111 -3.44 -2.50 -17.47
C ILE A 111 -4.17 -3.83 -17.39
N ILE A 112 -3.55 -4.93 -17.84
CA ILE A 112 -4.14 -6.26 -17.75
C ILE A 112 -4.37 -6.65 -16.29
N ALA A 113 -3.40 -6.42 -15.39
CA ALA A 113 -3.54 -6.73 -13.96
C ALA A 113 -4.64 -5.89 -13.29
N LEU A 114 -4.82 -4.63 -13.72
CA LEU A 114 -5.88 -3.76 -13.24
C LEU A 114 -7.26 -4.22 -13.72
N LEU A 115 -7.39 -4.60 -15.00
CA LEU A 115 -8.66 -4.93 -15.65
C LEU A 115 -9.07 -6.40 -15.47
N ALA A 116 -8.13 -7.32 -15.33
CA ALA A 116 -8.38 -8.75 -15.10
C ALA A 116 -9.43 -9.00 -14.01
N PRO A 117 -9.30 -8.47 -12.78
CA PRO A 117 -10.29 -8.72 -11.73
C PRO A 117 -11.69 -8.18 -12.06
N TYR A 118 -11.81 -7.11 -12.85
CA TYR A 118 -13.11 -6.58 -13.29
C TYR A 118 -13.75 -7.46 -14.38
N VAL A 119 -12.95 -7.91 -15.36
CA VAL A 119 -13.42 -8.80 -16.44
C VAL A 119 -13.82 -10.17 -15.89
N PHE A 120 -13.01 -10.76 -15.00
CA PHE A 120 -13.34 -12.04 -14.36
C PHE A 120 -14.57 -11.95 -13.43
N LYS A 121 -14.77 -10.84 -12.70
CA LYS A 121 -16.02 -10.62 -11.94
C LYS A 121 -17.24 -10.37 -12.84
N GLY A 122 -17.04 -9.72 -13.98
CA GLY A 122 -18.10 -9.49 -14.98
C GLY A 122 -18.59 -10.80 -15.60
N LEU A 123 -17.68 -11.69 -16.02
CA LEU A 123 -18.05 -13.02 -16.53
C LEU A 123 -18.68 -13.92 -15.45
N ALA A 124 -18.18 -13.87 -14.20
CA ALA A 124 -18.71 -14.69 -13.12
C ALA A 124 -20.11 -14.28 -12.65
N ARG A 125 -20.55 -13.04 -12.91
CA ARG A 125 -21.93 -12.60 -12.66
C ARG A 125 -22.89 -13.03 -13.76
N MET A 126 -22.42 -13.11 -15.00
CA MET A 126 -23.26 -13.48 -16.15
C MET A 126 -23.68 -14.96 -16.15
N GLY A 127 -22.91 -15.85 -15.52
CA GLY A 127 -23.25 -17.27 -15.37
C GLY A 127 -24.11 -17.61 -14.14
N ARG A 128 -24.65 -16.63 -13.41
CA ARG A 128 -25.50 -16.85 -12.22
C ARG A 128 -26.93 -16.33 -12.37
N ASP A 129 -27.23 -15.71 -13.51
CA ASP A 129 -28.57 -15.25 -13.89
C ASP A 129 -29.30 -16.25 -14.82
N GLU A 130 -28.67 -17.41 -15.11
CA GLU A 130 -29.25 -18.49 -15.93
C GLU A 130 -29.78 -19.69 -15.12
N ASP A 131 -29.69 -19.68 -13.78
CA ASP A 131 -30.23 -20.72 -12.88
C ASP A 131 -31.47 -20.26 -12.11
#